data_AF-A0A8D0NBF7-F1
#
_entry.id   AF-A0A8D0NBF7-F1
#
_cell.length_a   1.000
_cell.length_b   1.000
_cell.length_c   1.000
_cell.angle_alpha   90.00
_cell.angle_beta   90.00
_cell.angle_gamma   90.00
#
_symmetry.space_group_name_H-M   'P 1'
#
loop_
_entity.id
_entity.type
_entity.pdbx_description
1 polymer ?
#
loop_
_entity_poly.entity_id
_entity_poly.type
_entity_poly.pdbx_seq_one_letter_code
_entity_poly.pdbx_strand_id
1 'polypeptide(L)'
;RSLEGLSAFGSLEELILDNNLLGNDLVLPGLPSLHTLTLNKNQITDLECLLDHLAEVTPALEYLSLLGNVACPNELVNLEKDEEDYKRYRYFVLHKLPNLKFLDARKVTKQEREEALVRGAFMKVVKPKVRTTLTVLRFACWVPFKPRGSPPVCLGCRWDLTPAFHPWIHCWPNVKQDWV
;
A
#
# COMPACT_ATOMS: atom_id res chain seq x y z
N ARG A 1 -17.50 -0.17 16.10
CA ARG A 1 -18.29 1.09 16.05
C ARG A 1 -19.44 0.81 15.09
N SER A 2 -20.70 0.93 15.49
CA SER A 2 -21.82 0.49 14.64
C SER A 2 -22.44 1.65 13.87
N LEU A 3 -22.78 1.41 12.60
CA LEU A 3 -23.52 2.31 11.71
C LEU A 3 -24.92 1.77 11.39
N GLU A 4 -25.42 0.79 12.15
CA GLU A 4 -26.72 0.12 11.92
C GLU A 4 -27.90 1.10 11.87
N GLY A 5 -27.82 2.20 12.63
CA GLY A 5 -28.86 3.24 12.66
C GLY A 5 -29.05 4.02 11.36
N LEU A 6 -28.10 3.93 10.42
CA LEU A 6 -28.20 4.63 9.13
C LEU A 6 -29.33 4.08 8.24
N SER A 7 -29.76 2.84 8.47
CA SER A 7 -30.85 2.19 7.73
C SER A 7 -32.21 2.90 7.86
N ALA A 8 -32.41 3.68 8.92
CA ALA A 8 -33.62 4.47 9.12
C ALA A 8 -33.68 5.71 8.21
N PHE A 9 -32.56 6.13 7.61
CA PHE A 9 -32.46 7.35 6.82
C PHE A 9 -32.48 7.04 5.32
N GLY A 10 -33.66 6.69 4.79
CA GLY A 10 -33.84 6.36 3.37
C GLY A 10 -33.57 7.52 2.39
N SER A 11 -33.54 8.77 2.89
CA SER A 11 -33.23 9.98 2.12
C SER A 11 -31.88 10.59 2.48
N LEU A 12 -30.97 9.81 3.10
CA LEU A 12 -29.64 10.30 3.42
C LEU A 12 -28.85 10.53 2.12
N GLU A 13 -28.43 11.77 1.92
CA GLU A 13 -27.74 12.23 0.71
C GLU A 13 -26.22 12.36 0.91
N GLU A 14 -25.81 12.80 2.10
CA GLU A 14 -24.41 13.05 2.45
C GLU A 14 -24.04 12.40 3.78
N LEU A 15 -22.88 11.74 3.81
CA LEU A 15 -22.36 11.06 4.98
C LEU A 15 -20.87 11.34 5.15
N ILE A 16 -20.53 11.99 6.27
CA ILE A 16 -19.16 12.36 6.64
C ILE A 16 -18.72 11.49 7.81
N LEU A 17 -17.71 10.66 7.58
CA LEU A 17 -17.17 9.70 8.56
C LEU A 17 -15.67 9.91 8.79
N ASP A 18 -15.20 11.13 8.56
CA ASP A 18 -13.79 11.52 8.70
C ASP A 18 -13.26 11.37 10.14
N ASN A 19 -11.95 11.13 10.28
CA ASN A 19 -11.23 11.01 11.55
C ASN A 19 -11.82 9.99 12.53
N ASN A 20 -12.40 8.92 11.98
CA ASN A 20 -12.79 7.78 12.78
C ASN A 20 -11.69 6.71 12.76
N LEU A 21 -11.92 5.62 13.48
CA LEU A 21 -11.04 4.45 13.49
C LEU A 21 -11.71 3.30 12.72
N LEU A 22 -12.40 3.61 11.61
CA LEU A 22 -13.09 2.61 10.81
C LEU A 22 -12.04 1.79 10.05
N GLY A 23 -12.13 0.46 10.15
CA GLY A 23 -11.29 -0.47 9.42
C GLY A 23 -12.04 -1.10 8.25
N ASN A 24 -11.60 -2.29 7.85
CA ASN A 24 -12.27 -3.08 6.81
C ASN A 24 -13.56 -3.76 7.32
N ASP A 25 -13.87 -3.61 8.61
CA ASP A 25 -15.12 -4.04 9.26
C ASP A 25 -16.27 -3.05 9.05
N LEU A 26 -16.04 -1.97 8.30
CA LEU A 26 -17.06 -0.99 7.95
C LEU A 26 -18.18 -1.66 7.12
N VAL A 27 -19.38 -1.73 7.71
CA VAL A 27 -20.60 -2.16 7.01
C VAL A 27 -21.60 -1.02 7.01
N LEU A 28 -21.90 -0.52 5.82
CA LEU A 28 -22.98 0.44 5.58
C LEU A 28 -24.27 -0.31 5.21
N PRO A 29 -25.44 0.11 5.72
CA PRO A 29 -26.72 -0.37 5.21
C PRO A 29 -26.98 0.15 3.79
N GLY A 30 -28.03 -0.33 3.14
CA GLY A 30 -28.45 0.18 1.83
C GLY A 30 -28.86 1.64 1.91
N LEU A 31 -28.14 2.51 1.20
CA LEU A 31 -28.31 3.96 1.19
C LEU A 31 -28.51 4.41 -0.27
N PRO A 32 -29.73 4.25 -0.83
CA PRO A 32 -29.97 4.43 -2.27
C PRO A 32 -29.86 5.88 -2.74
N SER A 33 -30.05 6.86 -1.84
CA SER A 33 -29.96 8.29 -2.15
C SER A 33 -28.59 8.91 -1.83
N LEU A 34 -27.65 8.14 -1.26
CA LEU A 34 -26.37 8.68 -0.83
C LEU A 34 -25.50 8.97 -2.05
N HIS A 35 -25.19 10.24 -2.26
CA HIS A 35 -24.34 10.70 -3.34
C HIS A 35 -22.96 11.18 -2.87
N THR A 36 -22.82 11.58 -1.59
CA THR A 36 -21.55 12.04 -1.03
C THR A 36 -21.13 11.19 0.17
N LEU A 37 -19.96 10.57 0.09
CA LEU A 37 -19.34 9.83 1.19
C LEU A 37 -17.90 10.28 1.43
N THR A 38 -17.58 10.63 2.68
CA THR A 38 -16.19 10.95 3.09
C THR A 38 -15.75 10.00 4.21
N LEU A 39 -14.60 9.38 4.03
CA LEU A 39 -14.00 8.42 4.98
C LEU A 39 -12.55 8.82 5.29
N ASN A 40 -12.22 10.11 5.27
CA ASN A 40 -10.84 10.56 5.39
C ASN A 40 -10.25 10.21 6.76
N LYS A 41 -8.95 9.93 6.80
CA LYS A 41 -8.19 9.64 8.04
C LYS A 41 -8.82 8.53 8.89
N ASN A 42 -9.22 7.44 8.24
CA ASN A 42 -9.63 6.18 8.87
C ASN A 42 -8.50 5.13 8.79
N GLN A 43 -8.78 3.87 9.14
CA GLN A 43 -7.83 2.76 9.16
C GLN A 43 -8.13 1.71 8.07
N ILE A 44 -8.72 2.14 6.96
CA ILE A 44 -9.05 1.24 5.86
C ILE A 44 -7.76 0.79 5.18
N THR A 45 -7.59 -0.53 5.05
CA THR A 45 -6.42 -1.14 4.39
C THR A 45 -6.80 -1.91 3.13
N ASP A 46 -7.98 -2.52 3.11
CA ASP A 46 -8.51 -3.29 1.99
C ASP A 46 -9.44 -2.41 1.15
N LEU A 47 -8.88 -1.83 0.10
CA LEU A 47 -9.62 -0.96 -0.81
C LEU A 47 -10.67 -1.72 -1.61
N GLU A 48 -10.35 -2.94 -2.06
CA GLU A 48 -11.25 -3.68 -2.94
C GLU A 48 -12.53 -4.09 -2.22
N CYS A 49 -12.40 -4.66 -1.01
CA CYS A 49 -13.55 -5.04 -0.20
C CYS A 49 -14.46 -3.85 0.09
N LEU A 50 -13.88 -2.67 0.38
CA LEU A 50 -14.66 -1.45 0.57
C LEU A 50 -15.42 -1.07 -0.69
N LEU A 51 -14.75 -1.02 -1.86
CA LEU A 51 -15.37 -0.59 -3.10
C LEU A 51 -16.49 -1.53 -3.56
N ASP A 52 -16.30 -2.84 -3.39
CA ASP A 52 -17.33 -3.84 -3.70
C ASP A 52 -18.56 -3.64 -2.81
N HIS A 53 -18.36 -3.41 -1.51
CA HIS A 53 -19.45 -3.08 -0.58
C HIS A 53 -20.18 -1.78 -0.98
N LEU A 54 -19.43 -0.71 -1.29
CA LEU A 54 -20.00 0.57 -1.71
C LEU A 54 -20.79 0.47 -3.02
N ALA A 55 -20.30 -0.31 -3.99
CA ALA A 55 -20.99 -0.52 -5.25
C ALA A 55 -22.36 -1.18 -5.07
N GLU A 56 -22.49 -2.07 -4.08
CA GLU A 56 -23.74 -2.74 -3.75
C GLU A 56 -24.72 -1.83 -2.99
N VAL A 57 -24.24 -1.13 -1.97
CA VAL A 57 -25.13 -0.42 -1.02
C VAL A 57 -25.39 1.04 -1.36
N THR A 58 -24.56 1.66 -2.21
CA THR A 58 -24.62 3.09 -2.56
C THR A 58 -24.64 3.30 -4.09
N PRO A 59 -25.72 2.88 -4.78
CA PRO A 59 -25.78 2.94 -6.25
C PRO A 59 -25.77 4.36 -6.82
N ALA A 60 -26.16 5.37 -6.04
CA ALA A 60 -26.18 6.78 -6.42
C ALA A 60 -24.89 7.54 -6.07
N LEU A 61 -23.82 6.85 -5.63
CA LEU A 61 -22.62 7.51 -5.16
C LEU A 61 -21.90 8.29 -6.27
N GLU A 62 -21.69 9.60 -6.06
CA GLU A 62 -21.06 10.50 -7.02
C GLU A 62 -19.75 11.11 -6.48
N TYR A 63 -19.61 11.23 -5.16
CA TYR A 63 -18.45 11.79 -4.49
C TYR A 63 -17.92 10.82 -3.43
N LEU A 64 -16.63 10.48 -3.53
CA LEU A 64 -15.92 9.65 -2.56
C LEU A 64 -14.60 10.31 -2.16
N SER A 65 -14.26 10.26 -0.87
CA SER A 65 -12.94 10.69 -0.39
C SER A 65 -12.38 9.70 0.62
N LEU A 66 -11.18 9.17 0.34
CA LEU A 66 -10.48 8.16 1.15
C LEU A 66 -9.10 8.65 1.65
N LEU A 67 -8.82 9.94 1.51
CA LEU A 67 -7.53 10.54 1.86
C LEU A 67 -7.09 10.20 3.29
N GLY A 68 -5.81 9.86 3.47
CA GLY A 68 -5.24 9.55 4.77
C GLY A 68 -5.59 8.16 5.32
N ASN A 69 -6.18 7.27 4.53
CA ASN A 69 -6.28 5.83 4.82
C ASN A 69 -5.04 5.08 4.31
N VAL A 70 -4.74 3.92 4.89
CA VAL A 70 -3.61 3.06 4.46
C VAL A 70 -3.82 2.50 3.04
N ALA A 71 -5.09 2.25 2.69
CA ALA A 71 -5.56 1.86 1.37
C ALA A 71 -5.31 2.93 0.30
N CYS A 72 -5.29 4.21 0.68
CA CYS A 72 -4.98 5.31 -0.22
C CYS A 72 -3.46 5.50 -0.26
N PRO A 73 -2.80 5.47 -1.44
CA PRO A 73 -1.42 5.94 -1.52
C PRO A 73 -1.39 7.42 -1.11
N ASN A 74 -0.62 7.76 -0.07
CA ASN A 74 -0.51 9.13 0.41
C ASN A 74 0.25 9.98 -0.62
N GLU A 75 -0.37 11.02 -1.16
CA GLU A 75 0.27 12.01 -2.06
C GLU A 75 1.38 12.85 -1.37
N LEU A 76 1.62 12.67 -0.06
CA LEU A 76 2.39 13.60 0.79
C LEU A 76 3.80 13.12 1.18
N VAL A 77 4.31 12.00 0.65
CA VAL A 77 5.53 11.38 1.19
C VAL A 77 6.65 11.19 0.15
N ASN A 78 6.38 11.17 -1.16
CA ASN A 78 7.42 11.12 -2.21
C ASN A 78 6.91 11.50 -3.63
N LEU A 79 7.09 12.77 -4.02
CA LEU A 79 6.48 13.42 -5.21
C LEU A 79 6.59 12.67 -6.56
N GLU A 80 7.64 11.90 -6.82
CA GLU A 80 7.85 11.27 -8.14
C GLU A 80 7.38 9.82 -8.23
N LYS A 81 7.42 9.07 -7.12
CA LYS A 81 6.88 7.70 -7.07
C LYS A 81 5.37 7.68 -6.87
N ASP A 82 4.82 8.71 -6.24
CA ASP A 82 3.44 8.70 -5.78
C ASP A 82 2.41 9.05 -6.88
N GLU A 83 2.81 9.76 -7.95
CA GLU A 83 1.89 10.12 -9.04
C GLU A 83 1.40 8.91 -9.87
N GLU A 84 2.28 7.95 -10.14
CA GLU A 84 1.89 6.74 -10.88
C GLU A 84 1.03 5.82 -10.00
N ASP A 85 1.41 5.64 -8.73
CA ASP A 85 0.65 4.83 -7.78
C ASP A 85 -0.74 5.43 -7.50
N TYR A 86 -0.84 6.76 -7.40
CA TYR A 86 -2.13 7.44 -7.27
C TYR A 86 -2.99 7.28 -8.54
N LYS A 87 -2.40 7.37 -9.74
CA LYS A 87 -3.13 7.08 -11.00
C LYS A 87 -3.70 5.68 -11.02
N ARG A 88 -2.92 4.67 -10.62
CA ARG A 88 -3.38 3.28 -10.54
C ARG A 88 -4.54 3.13 -9.56
N TYR A 89 -4.39 3.67 -8.36
CA TYR A 89 -5.44 3.74 -7.35
C TYR A 89 -6.71 4.39 -7.92
N ARG A 90 -6.59 5.56 -8.54
CA ARG A 90 -7.70 6.32 -9.10
C ARG A 90 -8.43 5.53 -10.19
N TYR A 91 -7.71 4.93 -11.13
CA TYR A 91 -8.31 4.11 -12.17
C TYR A 91 -8.96 2.83 -11.63
N PHE A 92 -8.40 2.21 -10.60
CA PHE A 92 -9.01 1.06 -9.93
C PHE A 92 -10.34 1.43 -9.25
N VAL A 93 -10.36 2.56 -8.51
CA VAL A 93 -11.58 3.07 -7.87
C VAL A 93 -12.66 3.37 -8.92
N LEU A 94 -12.31 4.08 -10.00
CA LEU A 94 -13.25 4.44 -11.06
C LEU A 94 -13.75 3.23 -11.85
N HIS A 95 -12.98 2.16 -11.93
CA HIS A 95 -13.41 0.91 -12.54
C HIS A 95 -14.49 0.21 -11.69
N LYS A 96 -14.30 0.17 -10.36
CA LYS A 96 -15.29 -0.41 -9.44
C LYS A 96 -16.53 0.48 -9.26
N LEU A 97 -16.36 1.81 -9.30
CA LEU A 97 -17.41 2.81 -9.13
C LEU A 97 -17.52 3.73 -10.37
N PRO A 98 -18.09 3.24 -11.49
CA PRO A 98 -18.08 3.95 -12.77
C PRO A 98 -18.92 5.24 -12.80
N ASN A 99 -19.86 5.41 -11.87
CA ASN A 99 -20.73 6.58 -11.80
C ASN A 99 -20.11 7.77 -11.07
N LEU A 100 -18.95 7.58 -10.42
CA LEU A 100 -18.30 8.59 -9.62
C LEU A 100 -17.94 9.84 -10.46
N LYS A 101 -18.27 11.03 -9.93
CA LYS A 101 -17.98 12.35 -10.50
C LYS A 101 -16.78 13.01 -9.83
N PHE A 102 -16.53 12.72 -8.56
CA PHE A 102 -15.42 13.27 -7.79
C PHE A 102 -14.78 12.17 -6.92
N LEU A 103 -13.45 12.12 -6.93
CA LEU A 103 -12.66 11.27 -6.05
C LEU A 103 -11.57 12.11 -5.40
N ASP A 104 -11.49 12.08 -4.07
CA ASP A 104 -10.51 12.79 -3.23
C ASP A 104 -10.44 14.29 -3.56
N ALA A 105 -11.60 14.95 -3.62
CA ALA A 105 -11.75 16.35 -4.02
C ALA A 105 -11.35 16.70 -5.48
N ARG A 106 -10.93 15.72 -6.29
CA ARG A 106 -10.59 15.91 -7.72
C ARG A 106 -11.71 15.40 -8.62
N LYS A 107 -12.17 16.25 -9.53
CA LYS A 107 -13.18 15.89 -10.55
C LYS A 107 -12.67 14.78 -11.46
N VAL A 108 -13.52 13.80 -11.74
CA VAL A 108 -13.25 12.72 -12.68
C VAL A 108 -13.41 13.24 -14.10
N THR A 109 -12.38 13.05 -14.92
CA THR A 109 -12.37 13.42 -16.33
C THR A 109 -12.81 12.24 -17.21
N LYS A 110 -13.23 12.55 -18.43
CA LYS A 110 -13.63 11.52 -19.41
C LYS A 110 -12.48 10.56 -19.74
N GLN A 111 -11.27 11.10 -19.89
CA GLN A 111 -10.07 10.32 -20.18
C GLN A 111 -9.78 9.30 -19.07
N GLU A 112 -9.86 9.71 -17.80
CA GLU A 112 -9.64 8.81 -16.68
C GLU A 112 -10.67 7.67 -16.65
N ARG A 113 -11.92 7.96 -17.02
CA ARG A 113 -12.99 6.97 -17.10
C ARG A 113 -12.76 5.97 -18.24
N GLU A 114 -12.34 6.45 -19.40
CA GLU A 114 -11.99 5.59 -20.55
C GLU A 114 -10.80 4.68 -20.20
N GLU A 115 -9.75 5.21 -19.56
CA GLU A 115 -8.60 4.41 -19.12
C GLU A 115 -8.97 3.40 -18.04
N ALA A 116 -9.78 3.78 -17.05
CA ALA A 116 -10.28 2.89 -16.01
C ALA A 116 -11.12 1.74 -16.58
N LEU A 117 -11.92 2.01 -17.62
CA LEU A 117 -12.69 0.97 -18.30
C LEU A 117 -11.79 -0.06 -18.99
N VAL A 118 -10.72 0.39 -19.65
CA VAL A 118 -9.82 -0.49 -20.42
C VAL A 118 -8.86 -1.26 -19.51
N ARG A 119 -8.32 -0.60 -18.48
CA ARG A 119 -7.17 -1.11 -17.71
C ARG A 119 -7.43 -1.26 -16.21
N GLY A 120 -8.49 -0.66 -15.69
CA GLY A 120 -8.73 -0.55 -14.24
C GLY A 120 -8.81 -1.88 -13.52
N ALA A 121 -9.33 -2.94 -14.15
CA ALA A 121 -9.38 -4.29 -13.58
C ALA A 121 -7.98 -4.85 -13.18
N PHE A 122 -6.91 -4.39 -13.85
CA PHE A 122 -5.54 -4.84 -13.59
C PHE A 122 -4.76 -3.88 -12.69
N MET A 123 -5.36 -2.77 -12.26
CA MET A 123 -4.68 -1.73 -11.47
C MET A 123 -4.79 -1.94 -9.96
N LYS A 124 -5.19 -3.14 -9.53
CA LYS A 124 -5.24 -3.50 -8.12
C LYS A 124 -3.86 -3.36 -7.50
N VAL A 125 -3.73 -2.40 -6.57
CA VAL A 125 -2.49 -2.18 -5.83
C VAL A 125 -2.38 -3.22 -4.72
N VAL A 126 -1.50 -4.21 -4.89
CA VAL A 126 -1.12 -5.14 -3.82
C VAL A 126 0.17 -4.61 -3.20
N LYS A 127 0.08 -3.93 -2.05
CA LYS A 127 1.27 -3.59 -1.28
C LYS A 127 1.84 -4.89 -0.69
N PRO A 128 3.10 -5.27 -1.00
CA PRO A 128 3.70 -6.43 -0.38
C PRO A 128 3.72 -6.22 1.14
N LYS A 129 3.29 -7.23 1.91
CA LYS A 129 3.44 -7.21 3.36
C LYS A 129 4.93 -7.12 3.65
N VAL A 130 5.39 -5.95 4.10
CA VAL A 130 6.75 -5.79 4.62
C VAL A 130 6.84 -6.74 5.81
N ARG A 131 7.45 -7.91 5.61
CA ARG A 131 7.84 -8.77 6.72
C ARG A 131 8.91 -7.96 7.46
N THR A 132 8.55 -7.41 8.61
CA THR A 132 9.50 -6.83 9.54
C THR A 132 10.37 -7.96 10.10
N THR A 133 11.30 -8.48 9.30
CA THR A 133 12.52 -9.06 9.84
C THR A 133 13.36 -7.88 10.30
N LEU A 134 13.24 -7.53 11.58
CA LEU A 134 14.25 -6.77 12.30
C LEU A 134 15.56 -7.58 12.29
N THR A 135 16.29 -7.51 11.18
CA THR A 135 17.74 -7.66 11.22
C THR A 135 18.29 -6.30 10.91
N VAL A 136 18.61 -5.57 11.97
CA VAL A 136 19.39 -4.35 11.90
C VAL A 136 20.78 -4.74 11.36
N LEU A 137 20.91 -4.85 10.04
CA LEU A 137 22.19 -4.62 9.38
C LEU A 137 22.29 -3.10 9.23
N ARG A 138 22.76 -2.46 10.30
CA ARG A 138 23.37 -1.14 10.22
C ARG A 138 24.53 -1.24 9.23
N PHE A 139 24.27 -0.99 7.95
CA PHE A 139 25.30 -0.47 7.06
C PHE A 139 25.48 1.01 7.40
N ALA A 140 26.16 1.26 8.52
CA ALA A 140 26.88 2.50 8.67
C ALA A 140 28.02 2.43 7.65
N CYS A 141 27.79 2.99 6.46
CA CYS A 141 28.90 3.31 5.55
C CYS A 141 29.66 4.50 6.16
N TRP A 142 30.47 4.21 7.16
CA TRP A 142 31.52 5.11 7.60
C TRP A 142 32.64 4.98 6.58
N VAL A 143 32.74 5.94 5.67
CA VAL A 143 33.89 6.06 4.77
C VAL A 143 35.03 6.64 5.60
N PRO A 144 36.11 5.89 5.92
CA PRO A 144 37.24 6.49 6.60
C PRO A 144 38.09 7.18 5.54
N PHE A 145 38.27 8.49 5.70
CA PHE A 145 39.30 9.26 5.02
C PHE A 145 40.67 8.61 5.29
N LYS A 146 41.32 8.08 4.24
CA LYS A 146 42.63 7.41 4.35
C LYS A 146 43.73 8.40 3.92
N PRO A 147 44.63 8.85 4.81
CA PRO A 147 45.84 9.54 4.37
C PRO A 147 46.76 8.53 3.67
N ARG A 148 47.40 8.96 2.59
CA ARG A 148 48.40 8.18 1.85
C ARG A 148 49.60 7.87 2.75
N GLY A 149 50.00 6.60 2.84
CA GLY A 149 51.37 6.23 3.25
C GLY A 149 51.56 5.24 4.42
N SER A 150 50.72 4.22 4.62
CA SER A 150 51.03 3.13 5.57
C SER A 150 50.81 1.72 4.99
N PRO A 151 51.69 0.75 5.32
CA PRO A 151 51.64 -0.62 4.79
C PRO A 151 50.50 -1.44 5.42
N PRO A 152 50.01 -2.49 4.74
CA PRO A 152 48.90 -3.29 5.23
C PRO A 152 49.34 -4.15 6.42
N VAL A 153 48.62 -4.04 7.54
CA VAL A 153 48.76 -4.92 8.71
C VAL A 153 47.75 -6.05 8.57
N CYS A 154 48.22 -7.29 8.44
CA CYS A 154 47.38 -8.48 8.50
C CYS A 154 46.92 -8.70 9.95
N LEU A 155 45.65 -8.41 10.25
CA LEU A 155 45.02 -8.82 11.51
C LEU A 155 44.38 -10.20 11.29
N GLY A 156 45.05 -11.23 11.80
CA GLY A 156 44.56 -12.61 11.79
C GLY A 156 43.28 -12.76 12.62
N CYS A 157 42.31 -13.50 12.08
CA CYS A 157 41.12 -13.91 12.81
C CYS A 157 41.50 -14.97 13.86
N ARG A 158 41.56 -14.55 15.13
CA ARG A 158 41.63 -15.45 16.28
C ARG A 158 40.24 -16.06 16.49
N TRP A 159 40.09 -17.35 16.22
CA TRP A 159 38.89 -18.12 16.55
C TRP A 159 39.10 -18.72 17.94
N ASP A 160 38.42 -18.17 18.94
CA ASP A 160 38.35 -18.79 20.26
C ASP A 160 37.49 -20.06 20.17
N LEU A 161 38.15 -21.20 20.38
CA LEU A 161 37.59 -22.53 20.48
C LEU A 161 36.85 -22.70 21.81
N THR A 162 35.56 -23.03 21.76
CA THR A 162 34.98 -23.98 22.72
C THR A 162 34.13 -25.02 21.97
N PRO A 163 34.07 -26.27 22.47
CA PRO A 163 33.82 -27.45 21.63
C PRO A 163 32.43 -28.03 21.88
N ALA A 164 31.65 -28.26 20.83
CA ALA A 164 30.52 -29.18 20.89
C ALA A 164 30.17 -29.74 19.50
N PHE A 165 30.55 -31.00 19.32
CA PHE A 165 29.96 -31.99 18.42
C PHE A 165 30.10 -31.81 16.89
N HIS A 166 30.33 -32.97 16.28
CA HIS A 166 30.97 -33.21 14.99
C HIS A 166 29.98 -33.22 13.79
N PRO A 167 30.50 -33.25 12.55
CA PRO A 167 29.94 -32.62 11.36
C PRO A 167 29.32 -33.61 10.37
N TRP A 168 28.39 -33.14 9.52
CA TRP A 168 28.23 -33.62 8.15
C TRP A 168 27.76 -32.45 7.27
N ILE A 169 28.68 -31.70 6.67
CA ILE A 169 28.39 -30.84 5.52
C ILE A 169 29.07 -31.48 4.32
N HIS A 170 28.26 -31.92 3.36
CA HIS A 170 28.70 -32.42 2.07
C HIS A 170 29.46 -31.32 1.30
N CYS A 171 30.75 -31.53 1.06
CA CYS A 171 31.50 -30.79 0.05
C CYS A 171 31.08 -31.27 -1.35
N TRP A 172 30.55 -30.37 -2.18
CA TRP A 172 30.47 -30.58 -3.63
C TRP A 172 31.82 -30.24 -4.29
N PRO A 173 32.30 -31.03 -5.27
CA PRO A 173 33.62 -30.87 -5.83
C PRO A 173 33.66 -29.87 -7.00
N ASN A 174 34.76 -29.11 -7.03
CA ASN A 174 35.51 -28.65 -8.20
C ASN A 174 34.73 -28.22 -9.46
N VAL A 175 34.76 -26.92 -9.75
CA VAL A 175 34.83 -26.46 -11.14
C VAL A 175 36.05 -25.55 -11.29
N LYS A 176 37.11 -26.10 -11.90
CA LYS A 176 38.10 -25.32 -12.63
C LYS A 176 37.42 -24.80 -13.90
N GLN A 177 37.51 -23.50 -14.17
CA GLN A 177 37.30 -22.98 -15.52
C GLN A 177 38.63 -22.49 -16.06
N ASP A 178 39.13 -23.24 -17.03
CA ASP A 178 40.31 -22.96 -17.83
C ASP A 178 40.06 -21.81 -18.80
N TRP A 179 41.14 -21.10 -19.09
CA TRP A 179 41.27 -20.09 -20.13
C TRP A 179 41.31 -20.72 -21.53
N VAL A 180 40.48 -20.22 -22.45
CA VAL A 180 40.78 -20.05 -23.88
C VAL A 180 40.12 -18.77 -24.35
#